data_AF-A0A6C1PKD7-F1
#
_entry.id   AF-A0A6C1PKD7-F1
#
_cell.length_a   1.000
_cell.length_b   1.000
_cell.length_c   1.000
_cell.angle_alpha   90.00
_cell.angle_beta   90.00
_cell.angle_gamma   90.00
#
_symmetry.space_group_name_H-M   'P 1'
#
loop_
_entity.id
_entity.type
_entity.pdbx_description
1 polymer ?
#
loop_
_entity_poly.entity_id
_entity_poly.type
_entity_poly.pdbx_seq_one_letter_code
_entity_poly.pdbx_strand_id
1 'polypeptide(L)'
;MATMLARVREAGRGVAAVVRKETTELFGSSIAYVVVALFLFIPAVWLFGVTEFIARGVASLRSYYGVMPALLIVVAPAITMRSWADEARSGTIEGLLTLPLERWQIVTGKLIAGSFLVALALALSLLVPLTLRPLGGFEPGEIIAQYVGLVVLAVCTVAVGQLVSSLTRNQITSLFVSMVVLLGLFVARPAMTGGPHWLRAALRYVSFDVRFESFSRGIIDSRDLAYFAFVSVVAGVLTTWKISGRNRRRRRFAERITQWMAVAMLVLAALNAEVHSLRFDLTSDRVFTLSDASRRTIREVSDTVTVTYFVSRELLDWYSEIRDVADLIDEYGVVGGTRVVVRVVHPEDEPERSLGDLGIVAQQLQVHDESGPRWIDVFSGVRVEYLDRVAILPVVVDSSTLEYDLTSAIRRVADGRPLVANVLVADRTRSIDDFSFFVGELARTYSVHAVARGEPIADDVDVVFVADAQSLSQAELDRVADYLRRGGAVLFAVSGYSIDLDGTLVARRIAGEPVRELLTEAGIVVGRELLLDERHQSIPVRETAAG
;
A
#
# COMPACT_ATOMS: atom_id res chain seq x y z
N MET A 1 -20.10 -41.59 -0.05
CA MET A 1 -18.75 -41.00 -0.22
C MET A 1 -18.05 -41.46 -1.51
N ALA A 2 -17.84 -42.76 -1.73
CA ALA A 2 -17.10 -43.28 -2.90
C ALA A 2 -17.70 -42.91 -4.27
N THR A 3 -19.02 -42.97 -4.42
CA THR A 3 -19.74 -42.55 -5.64
C THR A 3 -19.67 -41.04 -5.90
N MET A 4 -19.58 -40.23 -4.85
CA MET A 4 -19.38 -38.77 -4.97
C MET A 4 -17.96 -38.45 -5.44
N LEU A 5 -16.95 -39.11 -4.86
CA LEU A 5 -15.54 -38.97 -5.27
C LEU A 5 -15.29 -39.47 -6.69
N ALA A 6 -15.96 -40.55 -7.12
CA ALA A 6 -15.89 -41.05 -8.50
C ALA A 6 -16.43 -40.02 -9.50
N ARG A 7 -17.58 -39.39 -9.22
CA ARG A 7 -18.15 -38.32 -10.05
C ARG A 7 -17.27 -37.08 -10.11
N VAL A 8 -16.66 -36.68 -8.99
CA VAL A 8 -15.71 -35.54 -8.97
C VAL A 8 -14.46 -35.84 -9.81
N ARG A 9 -13.94 -37.08 -9.75
CA ARG A 9 -12.80 -37.51 -10.58
C ARG A 9 -13.13 -37.54 -12.08
N GLU A 10 -14.30 -38.07 -12.44
CA GLU A 10 -14.77 -38.03 -13.83
C GLU A 10 -15.00 -36.61 -14.32
N ALA A 11 -15.56 -35.75 -13.46
CA ALA A 11 -15.76 -34.34 -13.75
C ALA A 11 -14.42 -33.62 -14.03
N GLY A 12 -13.41 -33.85 -13.19
CA GLY A 12 -12.07 -33.29 -13.36
C GLY A 12 -11.37 -33.76 -14.64
N ARG A 13 -11.52 -35.04 -15.01
CA ARG A 13 -10.97 -35.58 -16.27
C ARG A 13 -11.60 -34.92 -17.50
N GLY A 14 -12.91 -34.68 -17.47
CA GLY A 14 -13.61 -33.98 -18.55
C GLY A 14 -13.11 -32.54 -18.74
N VAL A 15 -12.96 -31.78 -17.64
CA VAL A 15 -12.41 -30.42 -17.68
C VAL A 15 -10.97 -30.44 -18.22
N ALA A 16 -10.11 -31.34 -17.71
CA ALA A 16 -8.72 -31.44 -18.15
C ALA A 16 -8.60 -31.77 -19.65
N ALA A 17 -9.49 -32.61 -20.19
CA ALA A 17 -9.53 -32.92 -21.61
C ALA A 17 -9.85 -31.68 -22.46
N VAL A 18 -10.83 -30.86 -22.02
CA VAL A 18 -11.17 -29.59 -22.68
C VAL A 18 -10.00 -28.61 -22.57
N VAL A 19 -9.42 -28.44 -21.38
CA VAL A 19 -8.25 -27.55 -21.19
C VAL A 19 -7.13 -27.94 -22.15
N ARG A 20 -6.76 -29.23 -22.21
CA ARG A 20 -5.70 -29.69 -23.11
C ARG A 20 -6.00 -29.35 -24.57
N LYS A 21 -7.22 -29.63 -25.04
CA LYS A 21 -7.65 -29.32 -26.41
C LYS A 21 -7.54 -27.82 -26.70
N GLU A 22 -8.15 -26.99 -25.86
CA GLU A 22 -8.23 -25.53 -26.08
C GLU A 22 -6.85 -24.87 -25.96
N THR A 23 -6.00 -25.34 -25.03
CA THR A 23 -4.62 -24.85 -24.92
C THR A 23 -3.79 -25.21 -26.15
N THR A 24 -3.91 -26.44 -26.69
CA THR A 24 -3.25 -26.81 -27.95
C THR A 24 -3.73 -25.94 -29.12
N GLU A 25 -5.02 -25.65 -29.19
CA GLU A 25 -5.60 -24.79 -30.23
C GLU A 25 -5.13 -23.33 -30.11
N LEU A 26 -5.05 -22.80 -28.88
CA LEU A 26 -4.51 -21.47 -28.59
C LEU A 26 -3.04 -21.33 -29.02
N PHE A 27 -2.16 -22.26 -28.63
CA PHE A 27 -0.74 -22.23 -29.02
C PHE A 27 -0.50 -22.56 -30.50
N GLY A 28 -1.45 -23.20 -31.18
CA GLY A 28 -1.44 -23.34 -32.63
C GLY A 28 -1.79 -22.05 -33.37
N SER A 29 -2.36 -21.05 -32.68
CA SER A 29 -2.77 -19.78 -33.26
C SER A 29 -1.67 -18.71 -33.17
N SER A 30 -1.43 -17.99 -34.27
CA SER A 30 -0.52 -16.83 -34.27
C SER A 30 -0.94 -15.73 -33.27
N ILE A 31 -2.24 -15.64 -32.96
CA ILE A 31 -2.77 -14.63 -32.04
C ILE A 31 -2.21 -14.79 -30.63
N ALA A 32 -2.00 -16.02 -30.15
CA ALA A 32 -1.47 -16.24 -28.80
C ALA A 32 -0.07 -15.65 -28.62
N TYR A 33 0.80 -15.81 -29.63
CA TYR A 33 2.15 -15.23 -29.61
C TYR A 33 2.14 -13.71 -29.69
N VAL A 34 1.25 -13.13 -30.52
CA VAL A 34 1.08 -11.67 -30.61
C VAL A 34 0.61 -11.11 -29.26
N VAL A 35 -0.34 -11.77 -28.60
CA VAL A 35 -0.83 -11.37 -27.29
C VAL A 35 0.29 -11.39 -26.24
N VAL A 36 1.06 -12.48 -26.17
CA VAL A 36 2.20 -12.58 -25.23
C VAL A 36 3.23 -11.49 -25.52
N ALA A 37 3.58 -11.26 -26.79
CA ALA A 37 4.52 -10.21 -27.18
C ALA A 37 4.04 -8.81 -26.77
N LEU A 38 2.76 -8.48 -27.02
CA LEU A 38 2.17 -7.20 -26.61
C LEU A 38 2.15 -7.04 -25.09
N PHE A 39 1.85 -8.12 -24.37
CA PHE A 39 1.81 -8.12 -22.90
C PHE A 39 3.19 -7.91 -22.26
N LEU A 40 4.27 -8.33 -22.93
CA LEU A 40 5.63 -8.06 -22.49
C LEU A 40 6.11 -6.67 -22.93
N PHE A 41 5.76 -6.27 -24.15
CA PHE A 41 6.28 -5.06 -24.77
C PHE A 41 5.62 -3.78 -24.21
N ILE A 42 4.29 -3.74 -24.10
CA ILE A 42 3.57 -2.51 -23.72
C ILE A 42 3.93 -2.06 -22.30
N PRO A 43 3.89 -2.92 -21.26
CA PRO A 43 4.27 -2.51 -19.91
C PRO A 43 5.74 -2.09 -19.81
N ALA A 44 6.64 -2.73 -20.56
CA ALA A 44 8.05 -2.35 -20.59
C ALA A 44 8.25 -0.96 -21.23
N VAL A 45 7.61 -0.69 -22.37
CA VAL A 45 7.63 0.64 -23.01
C VAL A 45 6.98 1.69 -22.11
N TRP A 46 5.90 1.35 -21.42
CA TRP A 46 5.28 2.24 -20.45
C TRP A 46 6.25 2.63 -19.34
N LEU A 47 6.93 1.64 -18.75
CA LEU A 47 7.89 1.88 -17.66
C LEU A 47 9.12 2.69 -18.10
N PHE A 48 9.79 2.25 -19.17
CA PHE A 48 11.06 2.86 -19.57
C PHE A 48 10.89 4.09 -20.46
N GLY A 49 9.88 4.08 -21.33
CA GLY A 49 9.67 5.12 -22.34
C GLY A 49 8.73 6.23 -21.88
N VAL A 50 7.53 5.87 -21.37
CA VAL A 50 6.51 6.87 -20.99
C VAL A 50 6.80 7.43 -19.61
N THR A 51 7.13 6.57 -18.65
CA THR A 51 7.38 7.03 -17.28
C THR A 51 8.81 7.48 -17.03
N GLU A 52 9.74 7.28 -17.98
CA GLU A 52 11.16 7.62 -17.80
C GLU A 52 11.72 7.11 -16.46
N PHE A 53 11.43 5.84 -16.14
CA PHE A 53 11.74 5.23 -14.84
C PHE A 53 13.16 5.51 -14.32
N ILE A 54 14.16 5.47 -15.21
CA ILE A 54 15.56 5.73 -14.85
C ILE A 54 15.79 7.19 -14.45
N ALA A 55 15.13 8.13 -15.12
CA ALA A 55 15.29 9.57 -14.86
C ALA A 55 14.62 9.99 -13.54
N ARG A 56 13.55 9.31 -13.11
CA ARG A 56 12.87 9.61 -11.83
C ARG A 56 13.73 9.31 -10.60
N GLY A 57 14.67 8.38 -10.69
CA GLY A 57 15.51 7.98 -9.55
C GLY A 57 14.75 7.29 -8.40
N VAL A 58 13.49 6.86 -8.62
CA VAL A 58 12.66 6.19 -7.61
C VAL A 58 12.52 4.71 -7.96
N ALA A 59 12.84 3.82 -7.01
CA ALA A 59 12.78 2.36 -7.18
C ALA A 59 11.35 1.80 -7.03
N SER A 60 10.37 2.34 -7.80
CA SER A 60 8.97 1.90 -7.78
C SER A 60 8.54 1.28 -9.11
N LEU A 61 7.87 0.12 -9.05
CA LEU A 61 7.27 -0.54 -10.22
C LEU A 61 5.77 -0.30 -10.34
N ARG A 62 5.16 0.52 -9.49
CA ARG A 62 3.71 0.74 -9.51
C ARG A 62 3.18 1.16 -10.88
N SER A 63 3.94 1.98 -11.61
CA SER A 63 3.59 2.39 -12.98
C SER A 63 3.62 1.24 -13.99
N TYR A 64 4.56 0.29 -13.83
CA TYR A 64 4.65 -0.90 -14.69
C TYR A 64 3.42 -1.80 -14.55
N TYR A 65 2.94 -2.00 -13.33
CA TYR A 65 1.74 -2.80 -13.08
C TYR A 65 0.45 -2.03 -13.34
N GLY A 66 0.44 -0.71 -13.16
CA GLY A 66 -0.74 0.14 -13.37
C GLY A 66 -1.29 0.11 -14.80
N VAL A 67 -0.45 -0.12 -15.82
CA VAL A 67 -0.88 -0.22 -17.23
C VAL A 67 -1.42 -1.61 -17.60
N MET A 68 -1.06 -2.66 -16.86
CA MET A 68 -1.44 -4.04 -17.19
C MET A 68 -2.96 -4.30 -17.13
N PRO A 69 -3.74 -3.77 -16.16
CA PRO A 69 -5.19 -3.87 -16.16
C PRO A 69 -5.84 -3.27 -17.42
N ALA A 70 -5.35 -2.11 -17.88
CA ALA A 70 -5.81 -1.49 -19.11
C ALA A 70 -5.49 -2.36 -20.34
N LEU A 71 -4.34 -3.03 -20.34
CA LEU A 71 -3.97 -3.97 -21.38
C LEU A 71 -4.88 -5.20 -21.42
N LEU A 72 -5.35 -5.69 -20.27
CA LEU A 72 -6.31 -6.80 -20.18
C LEU A 72 -7.67 -6.46 -20.82
N ILE A 73 -8.07 -5.19 -20.87
CA ILE A 73 -9.29 -4.73 -21.55
C ILE A 73 -9.24 -5.07 -23.05
N VAL A 74 -8.04 -5.10 -23.65
CA VAL A 74 -7.84 -5.44 -25.06
C VAL A 74 -7.50 -6.93 -25.25
N VAL A 75 -6.60 -7.44 -24.41
CA VAL A 75 -6.08 -8.80 -24.51
C VAL A 75 -7.15 -9.86 -24.20
N ALA A 76 -7.95 -9.69 -23.15
CA ALA A 76 -8.96 -10.69 -22.80
C ALA A 76 -10.02 -10.86 -23.90
N PRO A 77 -10.58 -9.78 -24.50
CA PRO A 77 -11.42 -9.90 -25.69
C PRO A 77 -10.74 -10.56 -26.88
N ALA A 78 -9.47 -10.26 -27.14
CA ALA A 78 -8.74 -10.84 -28.27
C ALA A 78 -8.53 -12.36 -28.15
N ILE A 79 -8.33 -12.87 -26.94
CA ILE A 79 -8.23 -14.32 -26.69
C ILE A 79 -9.62 -14.98 -26.73
N THR A 80 -10.64 -14.32 -26.17
CA THR A 80 -11.96 -14.93 -25.96
C THR A 80 -12.92 -14.75 -27.14
N MET A 81 -12.64 -13.85 -28.08
CA MET A 81 -13.55 -13.54 -29.20
C MET A 81 -13.91 -14.77 -30.04
N ARG A 82 -13.01 -15.76 -30.19
CA ARG A 82 -13.26 -17.01 -30.91
C ARG A 82 -13.92 -18.10 -30.07
N SER A 83 -13.84 -18.00 -28.74
CA SER A 83 -14.13 -19.12 -27.83
C SER A 83 -15.50 -19.75 -28.04
N TRP A 84 -16.52 -18.94 -28.34
CA TRP A 84 -17.89 -19.38 -28.64
C TRP A 84 -18.42 -18.83 -29.97
N ALA A 85 -18.09 -17.58 -30.31
CA ALA A 85 -18.64 -16.95 -31.51
C ALA A 85 -18.24 -17.68 -32.80
N ASP A 86 -17.02 -18.22 -32.86
CA ASP A 86 -16.52 -18.93 -34.05
C ASP A 86 -17.07 -20.36 -34.13
N GLU A 87 -17.21 -21.05 -33.00
CA GLU A 87 -17.89 -22.36 -32.93
C GLU A 87 -19.38 -22.26 -33.30
N ALA A 88 -20.04 -21.19 -32.87
CA ALA A 88 -21.43 -20.91 -33.22
C ALA A 88 -21.60 -20.55 -34.70
N ARG A 89 -20.62 -19.86 -35.29
CA ARG A 89 -20.61 -19.51 -36.72
C ARG A 89 -20.31 -20.70 -37.62
N SER A 90 -19.36 -21.54 -37.23
CA SER A 90 -18.92 -22.72 -37.98
C SER A 90 -19.82 -23.94 -37.80
N GLY A 91 -20.78 -23.89 -36.86
CA GLY A 91 -21.67 -25.02 -36.55
C GLY A 91 -21.02 -26.13 -35.73
N THR A 92 -19.72 -26.02 -35.42
CA THR A 92 -18.98 -27.02 -34.63
C THR A 92 -19.44 -27.11 -33.18
N ILE A 93 -20.15 -26.09 -32.69
CA ILE A 93 -20.77 -26.08 -31.36
C ILE A 93 -21.72 -27.28 -31.15
N GLU A 94 -22.41 -27.74 -32.19
CA GLU A 94 -23.33 -28.89 -32.08
C GLU A 94 -22.55 -30.18 -31.78
N GLY A 95 -21.43 -30.40 -32.46
CA GLY A 95 -20.53 -31.52 -32.21
C GLY A 95 -19.98 -31.49 -30.79
N LEU A 96 -19.51 -30.33 -30.32
CA LEU A 96 -19.01 -30.16 -28.95
C LEU A 96 -20.09 -30.48 -27.89
N LEU A 97 -21.34 -30.11 -28.15
CA LEU A 97 -22.47 -30.34 -27.25
C LEU A 97 -23.01 -31.78 -27.30
N THR A 98 -22.59 -32.59 -28.27
CA THR A 98 -22.90 -34.03 -28.32
C THR A 98 -21.92 -34.92 -27.55
N LEU A 99 -20.75 -34.37 -27.16
CA LEU A 99 -19.79 -35.10 -26.35
C LEU A 99 -20.40 -35.50 -25.00
N PRO A 100 -19.95 -36.61 -24.39
CA PRO A 100 -20.40 -37.05 -23.07
C PRO A 100 -19.79 -36.19 -21.94
N LEU A 101 -19.87 -34.87 -22.08
CA LEU A 101 -19.39 -33.87 -21.14
C LEU A 101 -20.55 -32.98 -20.69
N GLU A 102 -20.55 -32.61 -19.42
CA GLU A 102 -21.48 -31.61 -18.90
C GLU A 102 -21.07 -30.21 -19.38
N ARG A 103 -22.06 -29.37 -19.70
CA ARG A 103 -21.83 -28.05 -20.30
C ARG A 103 -20.95 -27.13 -19.46
N TRP A 104 -21.04 -27.20 -18.13
CA TRP A 104 -20.18 -26.42 -17.25
C TRP A 104 -18.72 -26.86 -17.35
N GLN A 105 -18.43 -28.15 -17.60
CA GLN A 105 -17.06 -28.63 -17.78
C GLN A 105 -16.41 -28.02 -19.02
N ILE A 106 -17.19 -27.85 -20.10
CA ILE A 106 -16.73 -27.22 -21.33
C ILE A 106 -16.43 -25.74 -21.09
N VAL A 107 -17.36 -25.02 -20.44
CA VAL A 107 -17.19 -23.59 -20.13
C VAL A 107 -15.99 -23.37 -19.20
N THR A 108 -15.89 -24.12 -18.11
CA THR A 108 -14.76 -24.01 -17.17
C THR A 108 -13.44 -24.41 -17.84
N GLY A 109 -13.42 -25.43 -18.70
CA GLY A 109 -12.22 -25.83 -19.43
C GLY A 109 -11.72 -24.73 -20.37
N LYS A 110 -12.62 -24.10 -21.13
CA LYS A 110 -12.29 -22.94 -21.97
C LYS A 110 -11.79 -21.76 -21.14
N LEU A 111 -12.42 -21.48 -19.99
CA LEU A 111 -12.01 -20.39 -19.08
C LEU A 111 -10.59 -20.61 -18.56
N ILE A 112 -10.27 -21.82 -18.08
CA ILE A 112 -8.94 -22.17 -17.59
C ILE A 112 -7.91 -22.06 -18.72
N ALA A 113 -8.21 -22.55 -19.92
CA ALA A 113 -7.29 -22.46 -21.05
C ALA A 113 -6.99 -21.01 -21.47
N GLY A 114 -8.01 -20.15 -21.54
CA GLY A 114 -7.82 -18.73 -21.85
C GLY A 114 -7.06 -17.99 -20.75
N SER A 115 -7.37 -18.28 -19.48
CA SER A 115 -6.70 -17.67 -18.32
C SER A 115 -5.23 -18.11 -18.23
N PHE A 116 -4.93 -19.36 -18.60
CA PHE A 116 -3.56 -19.89 -18.61
C PHE A 116 -2.64 -19.11 -19.56
N LEU A 117 -3.12 -18.72 -20.74
CA LEU A 117 -2.32 -17.93 -21.68
C LEU A 117 -1.95 -16.56 -21.09
N VAL A 118 -2.90 -15.89 -20.43
CA VAL A 118 -2.63 -14.60 -19.77
C VAL A 118 -1.72 -14.78 -18.56
N ALA A 119 -1.93 -15.83 -17.76
CA ALA A 119 -1.06 -16.16 -16.63
C ALA A 119 0.38 -16.47 -17.08
N LEU A 120 0.57 -17.12 -18.23
CA LEU A 120 1.88 -17.33 -18.84
C LEU A 120 2.51 -15.99 -19.27
N ALA A 121 1.74 -15.10 -19.89
CA ALA A 121 2.22 -13.77 -20.26
C ALA A 121 2.65 -12.95 -19.03
N LEU A 122 1.87 -13.01 -17.95
CA LEU A 122 2.20 -12.42 -16.65
C LEU A 122 3.46 -13.04 -16.04
N ALA A 123 3.60 -14.36 -16.07
CA ALA A 123 4.79 -15.04 -15.56
C ALA A 123 6.06 -14.65 -16.34
N LEU A 124 5.96 -14.49 -17.66
CA LEU A 124 7.08 -14.00 -18.48
C LEU A 124 7.39 -12.52 -18.21
N SER A 125 6.38 -11.72 -17.85
CA SER A 125 6.57 -10.31 -17.50
C SER A 125 7.44 -10.12 -16.25
N LEU A 126 7.51 -11.14 -15.37
CA LEU A 126 8.36 -11.17 -14.17
C LEU A 126 9.85 -11.01 -14.47
N LEU A 127 10.26 -11.22 -15.73
CA LEU A 127 11.63 -10.94 -16.16
C LEU A 127 12.03 -9.48 -15.90
N VAL A 128 11.12 -8.51 -16.07
CA VAL A 128 11.41 -7.09 -15.84
C VAL A 128 11.78 -6.81 -14.38
N PRO A 129 10.93 -7.09 -13.36
CA PRO A 129 11.30 -6.86 -11.96
C PRO A 129 12.55 -7.65 -11.54
N LEU A 130 12.76 -8.86 -12.06
CA LEU A 130 13.96 -9.65 -11.78
C LEU A 130 15.23 -8.98 -12.31
N THR A 131 15.20 -8.40 -13.50
CA THR A 131 16.35 -7.66 -14.05
C THR A 131 16.60 -6.34 -13.34
N LEU A 132 15.56 -5.69 -12.81
CA LEU A 132 15.68 -4.41 -12.14
C LEU A 132 16.14 -4.54 -10.68
N ARG A 133 15.95 -5.70 -10.04
CA ARG A 133 16.32 -5.93 -8.62
C ARG A 133 17.69 -5.39 -8.18
N PRO A 134 18.78 -5.47 -8.98
CA PRO A 134 20.08 -4.90 -8.59
C PRO A 134 20.14 -3.36 -8.58
N LEU A 135 19.19 -2.67 -9.23
CA LEU A 135 19.18 -1.22 -9.43
C LEU A 135 18.50 -0.44 -8.29
N GLY A 136 17.81 -1.11 -7.36
CA GLY A 136 17.08 -0.44 -6.29
C GLY A 136 16.42 -1.37 -5.29
N GLY A 137 15.99 -0.82 -4.15
CA GLY A 137 15.24 -1.53 -3.11
C GLY A 137 13.77 -1.66 -3.47
N PHE A 138 13.42 -2.58 -4.37
CA PHE A 138 12.03 -2.86 -4.70
C PHE A 138 11.36 -3.69 -3.61
N GLU A 139 10.15 -3.29 -3.22
CA GLU A 139 9.32 -4.00 -2.25
C GLU A 139 8.79 -5.35 -2.81
N PRO A 140 9.29 -6.51 -2.35
CA PRO A 140 8.85 -7.81 -2.88
C PRO A 140 7.37 -8.08 -2.60
N GLY A 141 6.86 -7.55 -1.49
CA GLY A 141 5.46 -7.63 -1.10
C GLY A 141 4.52 -6.98 -2.10
N GLU A 142 4.86 -5.76 -2.52
CA GLU A 142 4.10 -5.00 -3.51
C GLU A 142 4.03 -5.77 -4.84
N ILE A 143 5.16 -6.29 -5.30
CA ILE A 143 5.27 -7.09 -6.52
C ILE A 143 4.37 -8.34 -6.45
N ILE A 144 4.41 -9.09 -5.35
CA ILE A 144 3.62 -10.32 -5.20
C ILE A 144 2.12 -9.99 -5.20
N ALA A 145 1.69 -8.97 -4.44
CA ALA A 145 0.28 -8.58 -4.38
C ALA A 145 -0.23 -8.14 -5.76
N GLN A 146 0.56 -7.34 -6.49
CA GLN A 146 0.24 -6.89 -7.84
C GLN A 146 0.07 -8.07 -8.81
N TYR A 147 0.97 -9.05 -8.79
CA TYR A 147 0.84 -10.25 -9.62
C TYR A 147 -0.37 -11.11 -9.26
N VAL A 148 -0.64 -11.32 -7.97
CA VAL A 148 -1.84 -12.04 -7.52
C VAL A 148 -3.11 -11.32 -8.00
N GLY A 149 -3.17 -10.01 -7.82
CA GLY A 149 -4.27 -9.17 -8.30
C GLY A 149 -4.47 -9.29 -9.80
N LEU A 150 -3.38 -9.25 -10.58
CA LEU A 150 -3.43 -9.36 -12.04
C LEU A 150 -3.89 -10.73 -12.53
N VAL A 151 -3.48 -11.82 -11.88
CA VAL A 151 -3.95 -13.17 -12.22
C VAL A 151 -5.45 -13.29 -11.95
N VAL A 152 -5.93 -12.80 -10.81
CA VAL A 152 -7.35 -12.84 -10.45
C VAL A 152 -8.18 -11.96 -11.40
N LEU A 153 -7.69 -10.77 -11.74
CA LEU A 153 -8.29 -9.88 -12.72
C LEU A 153 -8.30 -10.48 -14.13
N ALA A 154 -7.23 -11.18 -14.53
CA ALA A 154 -7.16 -11.87 -15.82
C ALA A 154 -8.24 -12.95 -15.95
N VAL A 155 -8.42 -13.80 -14.93
CA VAL A 155 -9.51 -14.79 -14.91
C VAL A 155 -10.87 -14.12 -15.05
N CYS A 156 -11.09 -13.01 -14.34
CA CYS A 156 -12.34 -12.26 -14.38
C CYS A 156 -12.63 -11.66 -15.76
N THR A 157 -11.66 -10.97 -16.35
CA THR A 157 -11.79 -10.37 -17.68
C THR A 157 -11.97 -11.42 -18.78
N VAL A 158 -11.30 -12.56 -18.70
CA VAL A 158 -11.51 -13.70 -19.61
C VAL A 158 -12.92 -14.29 -19.45
N ALA A 159 -13.42 -14.45 -18.22
CA ALA A 159 -14.77 -14.94 -17.98
C ALA A 159 -15.85 -14.01 -18.58
N VAL A 160 -15.68 -12.70 -18.41
CA VAL A 160 -16.56 -11.69 -19.03
C VAL A 160 -16.48 -11.73 -20.56
N GLY A 161 -15.27 -11.83 -21.13
CA GLY A 161 -15.08 -11.95 -22.57
C GLY A 161 -15.74 -13.21 -23.16
N GLN A 162 -15.67 -14.34 -22.46
CA GLN A 162 -16.36 -15.58 -22.85
C GLN A 162 -17.89 -15.44 -22.82
N LEU A 163 -18.43 -14.77 -21.80
CA LEU A 163 -19.85 -14.49 -21.72
C LEU A 163 -20.31 -13.70 -22.94
N VAL A 164 -19.62 -12.61 -23.28
CA VAL A 164 -19.95 -11.79 -24.45
C VAL A 164 -19.78 -12.58 -25.76
N SER A 165 -18.74 -13.40 -25.88
CA SER A 165 -18.56 -14.29 -27.04
C SER A 165 -19.73 -15.26 -27.20
N SER A 166 -20.29 -15.80 -26.12
CA SER A 166 -21.47 -16.68 -26.17
C SER A 166 -22.78 -15.98 -26.59
N LEU A 167 -22.82 -14.65 -26.52
CA LEU A 167 -23.96 -13.83 -26.92
C LEU A 167 -23.91 -13.39 -28.39
N THR A 168 -22.76 -13.57 -29.06
CA THR A 168 -22.52 -13.11 -30.42
C THR A 168 -22.22 -14.29 -31.36
N ARG A 169 -22.43 -14.08 -32.66
CA ARG A 169 -22.07 -15.05 -33.73
C ARG A 169 -20.93 -14.55 -34.63
N ASN A 170 -20.42 -13.36 -34.35
CA ASN A 170 -19.38 -12.72 -35.13
C ASN A 170 -18.20 -12.39 -34.21
N GLN A 171 -17.03 -12.92 -34.54
CA GLN A 171 -15.78 -12.74 -33.79
C GLN A 171 -15.44 -11.24 -33.60
N ILE A 172 -15.61 -10.42 -34.63
CA ILE A 172 -15.27 -8.98 -34.56
C ILE A 172 -16.23 -8.26 -33.61
N THR A 173 -17.53 -8.56 -33.69
CA THR A 173 -18.52 -7.99 -32.76
C THR A 173 -18.26 -8.45 -31.32
N SER A 174 -17.90 -9.72 -31.13
CA SER A 174 -17.50 -10.24 -29.82
C SER A 174 -16.36 -9.44 -29.22
N LEU A 175 -15.33 -9.14 -30.02
CA LEU A 175 -14.16 -8.37 -29.59
C LEU A 175 -14.56 -6.97 -29.10
N PHE A 176 -15.21 -6.18 -29.97
CA PHE A 176 -15.55 -4.79 -29.66
C PHE A 176 -16.54 -4.67 -28.49
N VAL A 177 -17.57 -5.50 -28.44
CA VAL A 177 -18.55 -5.47 -27.34
C VAL A 177 -17.88 -5.83 -26.02
N SER A 178 -16.99 -6.83 -26.01
CA SER A 178 -16.27 -7.18 -24.78
C SER A 178 -15.35 -6.06 -24.33
N MET A 179 -14.67 -5.40 -25.27
CA MET A 179 -13.78 -4.28 -24.97
C MET A 179 -14.55 -3.10 -24.38
N VAL A 180 -15.72 -2.76 -24.92
CA VAL A 180 -16.60 -1.70 -24.37
C VAL A 180 -17.12 -2.07 -22.99
N VAL A 181 -17.55 -3.31 -22.77
CA VAL A 181 -18.02 -3.77 -21.45
C VAL A 181 -16.90 -3.69 -20.42
N LEU A 182 -15.71 -4.20 -20.75
CA LEU A 182 -14.55 -4.15 -19.84
C LEU A 182 -14.07 -2.71 -19.59
N LEU A 183 -14.07 -1.85 -20.62
CA LEU A 183 -13.75 -0.43 -20.46
C LEU A 183 -14.73 0.26 -19.51
N GLY A 184 -16.03 0.02 -19.64
CA GLY A 184 -17.04 0.59 -18.73
C GLY A 184 -16.89 0.12 -17.28
N LEU A 185 -16.43 -1.12 -17.05
CA LEU A 185 -16.11 -1.64 -15.72
C LEU A 185 -14.82 -1.04 -15.15
N PHE A 186 -13.89 -0.59 -16.00
CA PHE A 186 -12.60 -0.04 -15.59
C PHE A 186 -12.65 1.49 -15.37
N VAL A 187 -13.22 2.24 -16.31
CA VAL A 187 -13.21 3.72 -16.34
C VAL A 187 -14.36 4.33 -15.54
N ALA A 188 -14.81 3.67 -14.48
CA ALA A 188 -15.94 4.18 -13.71
C ALA A 188 -15.53 5.29 -12.71
N ARG A 189 -14.24 5.45 -12.36
CA ARG A 189 -13.74 6.48 -11.42
C ARG A 189 -14.01 7.93 -11.87
N PRO A 190 -13.69 8.36 -13.10
CA PRO A 190 -14.00 9.73 -13.54
C PRO A 190 -15.50 10.04 -13.51
N ALA A 191 -16.36 9.03 -13.70
CA ALA A 191 -17.81 9.17 -13.60
C ALA A 191 -18.32 9.26 -12.15
N MET A 192 -17.46 9.12 -11.13
CA MET A 192 -17.83 9.26 -9.71
C MET A 192 -17.73 10.70 -9.19
N THR A 193 -17.11 11.62 -9.94
CA THR A 193 -16.99 13.03 -9.52
C THR A 193 -18.29 13.83 -9.74
N GLY A 194 -19.21 13.31 -10.55
CA GLY A 194 -20.54 13.88 -10.78
C GLY A 194 -21.66 12.84 -10.67
N GLY A 195 -22.85 13.27 -10.24
CA GLY A 195 -24.06 12.42 -10.21
C GLY A 195 -24.59 12.08 -8.81
N PRO A 196 -25.81 11.49 -8.75
CA PRO A 196 -26.48 11.19 -7.49
C PRO A 196 -25.72 10.13 -6.66
N HIS A 197 -25.82 10.21 -5.34
CA HIS A 197 -25.07 9.36 -4.40
C HIS A 197 -25.20 7.85 -4.68
N TRP A 198 -26.41 7.37 -5.00
CA TRP A 198 -26.65 5.96 -5.31
C TRP A 198 -25.88 5.48 -6.55
N LEU A 199 -25.73 6.34 -7.56
CA LEU A 199 -25.00 6.01 -8.78
C LEU A 199 -23.50 5.94 -8.50
N ARG A 200 -22.96 6.91 -7.75
CA ARG A 200 -21.55 6.89 -7.32
C ARG A 200 -21.23 5.66 -6.48
N ALA A 201 -22.12 5.31 -5.53
CA ALA A 201 -21.98 4.11 -4.71
C ALA A 201 -22.00 2.82 -5.56
N ALA A 202 -22.91 2.72 -6.53
CA ALA A 202 -23.00 1.58 -7.43
C ALA A 202 -21.77 1.48 -8.35
N LEU A 203 -21.32 2.59 -8.94
CA LEU A 203 -20.11 2.63 -9.77
C LEU A 203 -18.89 2.21 -8.98
N ARG A 204 -18.71 2.75 -7.76
CA ARG A 204 -17.60 2.38 -6.87
C ARG A 204 -17.58 0.88 -6.55
N TYR A 205 -18.76 0.30 -6.37
CA TYR A 205 -18.88 -1.12 -6.07
C TYR A 205 -18.48 -2.02 -7.26
N VAL A 206 -18.77 -1.59 -8.48
CA VAL A 206 -18.58 -2.37 -9.72
C VAL A 206 -17.22 -2.10 -10.38
N SER A 207 -16.55 -0.99 -10.07
CA SER A 207 -15.28 -0.62 -10.69
C SER A 207 -14.16 -1.63 -10.43
N PHE A 208 -13.61 -2.20 -11.50
CA PHE A 208 -12.42 -3.05 -11.41
C PHE A 208 -11.19 -2.27 -10.98
N ASP A 209 -11.08 -1.01 -11.42
CA ASP A 209 -9.97 -0.11 -11.08
C ASP A 209 -9.90 0.20 -9.58
N VAL A 210 -11.05 0.46 -8.94
CA VAL A 210 -11.14 0.66 -7.48
C VAL A 210 -10.71 -0.59 -6.71
N ARG A 211 -11.19 -1.77 -7.15
CA ARG A 211 -10.87 -3.05 -6.50
C ARG A 211 -9.43 -3.50 -6.74
N PHE A 212 -8.79 -3.02 -7.81
CA PHE A 212 -7.40 -3.32 -8.12
C PHE A 212 -6.42 -2.46 -7.31
N GLU A 213 -6.86 -1.33 -6.75
CA GLU A 213 -6.02 -0.39 -5.99
C GLU A 213 -5.40 -1.01 -4.74
N SER A 214 -6.12 -1.88 -4.02
CA SER A 214 -5.55 -2.60 -2.87
C SER A 214 -4.31 -3.40 -3.28
N PHE A 215 -4.40 -4.13 -4.41
CA PHE A 215 -3.28 -4.92 -4.93
C PHE A 215 -2.14 -4.05 -5.41
N SER A 216 -2.42 -2.90 -6.04
CA SER A 216 -1.37 -1.98 -6.49
C SER A 216 -0.56 -1.40 -5.33
N ARG A 217 -1.09 -1.42 -4.11
CA ARG A 217 -0.41 -0.97 -2.88
C ARG A 217 0.32 -2.08 -2.10
N GLY A 218 0.27 -3.32 -2.56
CA GLY A 218 0.86 -4.44 -1.79
C GLY A 218 -0.09 -5.12 -0.81
N ILE A 219 -1.38 -4.76 -0.82
CA ILE A 219 -2.38 -5.27 0.12
C ILE A 219 -3.29 -6.27 -0.61
N ILE A 220 -3.41 -7.47 -0.04
CA ILE A 220 -4.36 -8.47 -0.49
C ILE A 220 -5.59 -8.42 0.42
N ASP A 221 -6.64 -7.74 -0.03
CA ASP A 221 -7.93 -7.74 0.65
C ASP A 221 -8.81 -8.90 0.16
N SER A 222 -9.28 -9.72 1.10
CA SER A 222 -10.24 -10.79 0.86
C SER A 222 -11.52 -10.34 0.13
N ARG A 223 -11.94 -9.08 0.30
CA ARG A 223 -13.12 -8.48 -0.36
C ARG A 223 -12.93 -8.38 -1.87
N ASP A 224 -11.74 -7.98 -2.29
CA ASP A 224 -11.43 -7.77 -3.71
C ASP A 224 -11.22 -9.10 -4.43
N LEU A 225 -10.59 -10.07 -3.76
CA LEU A 225 -10.53 -11.47 -4.26
C LEU A 225 -11.93 -12.06 -4.43
N ALA A 226 -12.78 -11.91 -3.40
CA ALA A 226 -14.14 -12.44 -3.43
C ALA A 226 -14.97 -11.78 -4.53
N TYR A 227 -14.79 -10.48 -4.76
CA TYR A 227 -15.44 -9.75 -5.84
C TYR A 227 -15.07 -10.28 -7.23
N PHE A 228 -13.78 -10.37 -7.55
CA PHE A 228 -13.35 -10.88 -8.85
C PHE A 228 -13.72 -12.35 -9.05
N ALA A 229 -13.64 -13.17 -8.00
CA ALA A 229 -14.11 -14.55 -8.04
C ALA A 229 -15.61 -14.63 -8.30
N PHE A 230 -16.41 -13.79 -7.63
CA PHE A 230 -17.86 -13.71 -7.83
C PHE A 230 -18.19 -13.36 -9.28
N VAL A 231 -17.58 -12.30 -9.84
CA VAL A 231 -17.83 -11.89 -11.23
C VAL A 231 -17.43 -13.01 -12.20
N SER A 232 -16.29 -13.67 -11.99
CA SER A 232 -15.83 -14.80 -12.80
C SER A 232 -16.83 -15.97 -12.80
N VAL A 233 -17.32 -16.36 -11.62
CA VAL A 233 -18.29 -17.44 -11.45
C VAL A 233 -19.62 -17.06 -12.09
N VAL A 234 -20.14 -15.85 -11.85
CA VAL A 234 -21.38 -15.37 -12.45
C VAL A 234 -21.30 -15.38 -13.97
N ALA A 235 -20.21 -14.85 -14.55
CA ALA A 235 -20.02 -14.85 -15.99
C ALA A 235 -19.96 -16.28 -16.58
N GLY A 236 -19.23 -17.20 -15.94
CA GLY A 236 -19.17 -18.61 -16.35
C GLY A 236 -20.52 -19.34 -16.23
N VAL A 237 -21.29 -19.05 -15.18
CA VAL A 237 -22.63 -19.61 -14.98
C VAL A 237 -23.62 -19.09 -16.03
N LEU A 238 -23.61 -17.79 -16.31
CA LEU A 238 -24.43 -17.18 -17.36
C LEU A 238 -24.08 -17.73 -18.75
N THR A 239 -22.80 -17.95 -19.02
CA THR A 239 -22.32 -18.60 -20.25
C THR A 239 -22.89 -20.02 -20.36
N THR A 240 -22.75 -20.82 -19.29
CA THR A 240 -23.31 -22.18 -19.22
C THR A 240 -24.83 -22.19 -19.42
N TRP A 241 -25.55 -21.22 -18.85
CA TRP A 241 -26.99 -21.07 -19.01
C TRP A 241 -27.39 -20.71 -20.44
N LYS A 242 -26.64 -19.82 -21.10
CA LYS A 242 -26.90 -19.41 -22.49
C LYS A 242 -26.73 -20.58 -23.46
N ILE A 243 -25.66 -21.35 -23.29
CA ILE A 243 -25.37 -22.55 -24.11
C ILE A 243 -26.34 -23.69 -23.77
N SER A 244 -26.90 -23.67 -22.56
CA SER A 244 -27.87 -24.67 -22.14
C SER A 244 -29.23 -24.49 -22.82
N GLY A 245 -29.40 -25.15 -23.97
CA GLY A 245 -30.61 -25.11 -24.79
C GLY A 245 -31.94 -25.43 -24.08
N ARG A 246 -33.04 -25.26 -24.83
CA ARG A 246 -34.46 -25.07 -24.45
C ARG A 246 -35.19 -26.25 -23.76
N ASN A 247 -34.52 -27.09 -22.97
CA ASN A 247 -35.12 -28.32 -22.42
C ASN A 247 -35.78 -28.13 -21.02
N ARG A 248 -36.71 -28.99 -20.58
CA ARG A 248 -37.37 -28.92 -19.24
C ARG A 248 -36.38 -28.96 -18.06
N ARG A 249 -35.17 -29.51 -18.26
CA ARG A 249 -34.02 -29.43 -17.34
C ARG A 249 -33.52 -27.99 -17.11
N ARG A 250 -33.76 -27.07 -18.06
CA ARG A 250 -33.38 -25.64 -18.00
C ARG A 250 -34.04 -24.92 -16.83
N ARG A 251 -35.28 -25.29 -16.45
CA ARG A 251 -36.00 -24.69 -15.32
C ARG A 251 -35.39 -25.10 -13.97
N ARG A 252 -35.18 -26.40 -13.72
CA ARG A 252 -34.54 -26.88 -12.48
C ARG A 252 -33.07 -26.46 -12.35
N PHE A 253 -32.35 -26.35 -13.48
CA PHE A 253 -30.98 -25.85 -13.50
C PHE A 253 -30.92 -24.33 -13.27
N ALA A 254 -31.84 -23.56 -13.87
CA ALA A 254 -31.98 -22.12 -13.61
C ALA A 254 -32.40 -21.83 -12.17
N GLU A 255 -33.28 -22.63 -11.57
CA GLU A 255 -33.67 -22.52 -10.15
C GLU A 255 -32.46 -22.76 -9.22
N ARG A 256 -31.63 -23.79 -9.49
CA ARG A 256 -30.39 -24.00 -8.70
C ARG A 256 -29.36 -22.90 -8.93
N ILE A 257 -29.18 -22.44 -10.17
CA ILE A 257 -28.25 -21.34 -10.49
C ILE A 257 -28.66 -20.05 -9.80
N THR A 258 -29.94 -19.68 -9.87
CA THR A 258 -30.45 -18.48 -9.20
C THR A 258 -30.31 -18.58 -7.69
N GLN A 259 -30.51 -19.76 -7.10
CA GLN A 259 -30.22 -20.01 -5.69
C GLN A 259 -28.74 -19.85 -5.35
N TRP A 260 -27.83 -20.42 -6.15
CA TRP A 260 -26.38 -20.27 -5.94
C TRP A 260 -25.89 -18.84 -6.18
N MET A 261 -26.45 -18.13 -7.16
CA MET A 261 -26.17 -16.71 -7.40
C MET A 261 -26.69 -15.84 -6.26
N ALA A 262 -27.89 -16.13 -5.72
CA ALA A 262 -28.43 -15.44 -4.56
C ALA A 262 -27.56 -15.68 -3.32
N VAL A 263 -27.13 -16.92 -3.07
CA VAL A 263 -26.20 -17.25 -1.98
C VAL A 263 -24.86 -16.54 -2.19
N ALA A 264 -24.28 -16.58 -3.39
CA ALA A 264 -23.02 -15.91 -3.68
C ALA A 264 -23.12 -14.39 -3.55
N MET A 265 -24.26 -13.78 -3.93
CA MET A 265 -24.53 -12.35 -3.75
C MET A 265 -24.71 -11.99 -2.27
N LEU A 266 -25.30 -12.89 -1.47
CA LEU A 266 -25.48 -12.73 -0.03
C LEU A 266 -24.14 -12.90 0.72
N VAL A 267 -23.28 -13.82 0.28
CA VAL A 267 -21.89 -13.93 0.76
C VAL A 267 -21.07 -12.70 0.36
N LEU A 268 -21.19 -12.22 -0.88
CA LEU A 268 -20.52 -11.00 -1.33
C LEU A 268 -20.98 -9.78 -0.51
N ALA A 269 -22.28 -9.67 -0.23
CA ALA A 269 -22.84 -8.64 0.64
C ALA A 269 -22.33 -8.78 2.08
N ALA A 270 -22.22 -10.00 2.62
CA ALA A 270 -21.69 -10.24 3.96
C ALA A 270 -20.18 -9.95 4.08
N LEU A 271 -19.39 -10.23 3.04
CA LEU A 271 -17.95 -9.90 3.00
C LEU A 271 -17.71 -8.39 2.82
N ASN A 272 -18.62 -7.70 2.13
CA ASN A 272 -18.58 -6.24 1.99
C ASN A 272 -19.20 -5.51 3.19
N ALA A 273 -20.08 -6.15 3.97
CA ALA A 273 -20.47 -5.65 5.27
C ALA A 273 -19.21 -5.68 6.16
N GLU A 274 -18.88 -4.55 6.78
CA GLU A 274 -17.60 -4.21 7.43
C GLU A 274 -17.13 -5.17 8.54
N VAL A 275 -17.80 -6.30 8.74
CA VAL A 275 -17.69 -7.12 9.94
C VAL A 275 -16.38 -7.91 9.95
N HIS A 276 -15.89 -8.50 8.85
CA HIS A 276 -14.65 -9.32 8.83
C HIS A 276 -13.87 -9.22 7.48
N SER A 277 -13.10 -8.15 7.23
CA SER A 277 -12.09 -8.17 6.15
C SER A 277 -10.78 -8.75 6.63
N LEU A 278 -10.33 -9.85 6.02
CA LEU A 278 -8.96 -10.27 6.13
C LEU A 278 -8.14 -9.45 5.12
N ARG A 279 -7.28 -8.57 5.64
CA ARG A 279 -6.32 -7.78 4.87
C ARG A 279 -4.93 -8.33 5.16
N PHE A 280 -4.23 -8.76 4.13
CA PHE A 280 -2.84 -9.18 4.22
C PHE A 280 -1.98 -8.08 3.61
N ASP A 281 -1.29 -7.32 4.45
CA ASP A 281 -0.24 -6.40 4.03
C ASP A 281 1.06 -7.20 3.82
N LEU A 282 1.55 -7.21 2.59
CA LEU A 282 2.77 -7.93 2.21
C LEU A 282 4.01 -7.03 2.17
N THR A 283 3.87 -5.71 2.36
CA THR A 283 4.99 -4.75 2.33
C THR A 283 6.06 -5.10 3.38
N SER A 284 7.33 -4.81 3.10
CA SER A 284 8.44 -5.28 3.95
C SER A 284 8.37 -4.72 5.37
N ASP A 285 7.92 -3.47 5.52
CA ASP A 285 7.77 -2.80 6.81
C ASP A 285 6.34 -2.85 7.36
N ARG A 286 5.41 -3.53 6.68
CA ARG A 286 3.97 -3.51 6.99
C ARG A 286 3.44 -2.08 7.21
N VAL A 287 3.80 -1.18 6.29
CA VAL A 287 3.55 0.27 6.40
C VAL A 287 2.06 0.59 6.59
N PHE A 288 1.17 -0.32 6.20
CA PHE A 288 -0.27 -0.16 6.33
C PHE A 288 -0.87 -0.95 7.50
N THR A 289 -0.05 -1.49 8.40
CA THR A 289 -0.48 -2.22 9.61
C THR A 289 0.20 -1.66 10.85
N LEU A 290 -0.59 -1.24 11.84
CA LEU A 290 -0.04 -0.70 13.08
C LEU A 290 0.85 -1.68 13.85
N SER A 291 1.96 -1.16 14.37
CA SER A 291 2.86 -1.85 15.28
C SER A 291 2.17 -2.23 16.60
N ASP A 292 2.75 -3.20 17.30
CA ASP A 292 2.24 -3.63 18.61
C ASP A 292 2.30 -2.50 19.65
N ALA A 293 3.25 -1.56 19.52
CA ALA A 293 3.36 -0.40 20.38
C ALA A 293 2.15 0.54 20.18
N SER A 294 1.86 0.93 18.93
CA SER A 294 0.71 1.77 18.57
C SER A 294 -0.60 1.13 19.01
N ARG A 295 -0.77 -0.19 18.80
CA ARG A 295 -1.93 -0.96 19.27
C ARG A 295 -2.08 -0.97 20.79
N ARG A 296 -0.99 -0.96 21.55
CA ARG A 296 -1.06 -0.86 23.03
C ARG A 296 -1.49 0.54 23.44
N THR A 297 -0.86 1.57 22.90
CA THR A 297 -1.22 2.97 23.17
C THR A 297 -2.71 3.22 22.94
N ILE A 298 -3.25 2.80 21.79
CA ILE A 298 -4.68 2.95 21.46
C ILE A 298 -5.60 2.21 22.45
N ARG A 299 -5.16 1.07 22.99
CA ARG A 299 -5.95 0.28 23.95
C ARG A 299 -5.92 0.86 25.36
N GLU A 300 -4.88 1.59 25.70
CA GLU A 300 -4.69 2.23 27.01
C GLU A 300 -5.44 3.55 27.13
N VAL A 301 -5.83 4.18 26.02
CA VAL A 301 -6.64 5.41 26.07
C VAL A 301 -8.02 5.14 26.66
N SER A 302 -8.41 5.96 27.64
CA SER A 302 -9.63 5.79 28.43
C SER A 302 -10.88 6.29 27.71
N ASP A 303 -10.78 7.43 27.02
CA ASP A 303 -11.86 8.05 26.24
C ASP A 303 -11.58 8.08 24.73
N THR A 304 -12.55 8.56 23.94
CA THR A 304 -12.41 8.66 22.49
C THR A 304 -11.44 9.78 22.07
N VAL A 305 -10.45 9.41 21.26
CA VAL A 305 -9.55 10.33 20.55
C VAL A 305 -10.12 10.62 19.16
N THR A 306 -10.19 11.89 18.78
CA THR A 306 -10.56 12.29 17.42
C THR A 306 -9.31 12.68 16.63
N VAL A 307 -9.08 12.02 15.51
CA VAL A 307 -7.97 12.31 14.60
C VAL A 307 -8.55 12.88 13.31
N THR A 308 -8.31 14.16 13.05
CA THR A 308 -8.78 14.85 11.84
C THR A 308 -7.61 15.15 10.92
N TYR A 309 -7.60 14.54 9.74
CA TYR A 309 -6.62 14.78 8.69
C TYR A 309 -7.15 15.83 7.70
N PHE A 310 -6.47 16.96 7.61
CA PHE A 310 -6.75 18.02 6.66
C PHE A 310 -5.85 17.86 5.44
N VAL A 311 -6.44 17.62 4.27
CA VAL A 311 -5.69 17.34 3.04
C VAL A 311 -6.32 18.00 1.83
N SER A 312 -5.54 18.81 1.13
CA SER A 312 -5.95 19.43 -0.14
C SER A 312 -6.14 18.38 -1.24
N ARG A 313 -7.15 18.55 -2.09
CA ARG A 313 -7.43 17.63 -3.21
C ARG A 313 -6.34 17.68 -4.27
N GLU A 314 -5.78 18.86 -4.52
CA GLU A 314 -4.69 19.05 -5.50
C GLU A 314 -3.44 18.23 -5.12
N LEU A 315 -3.16 18.03 -3.82
CA LEU A 315 -2.05 17.17 -3.36
C LEU A 315 -2.19 15.71 -3.84
N LEU A 316 -3.41 15.19 -3.93
CA LEU A 316 -3.68 13.80 -4.35
C LEU A 316 -3.38 13.56 -5.84
N ASP A 317 -3.29 14.64 -6.64
CA ASP A 317 -2.96 14.57 -8.06
C ASP A 317 -1.43 14.48 -8.28
N TRP A 318 -0.65 15.10 -7.38
CA TRP A 318 0.81 15.19 -7.49
C TRP A 318 1.56 14.14 -6.66
N TYR A 319 1.04 13.78 -5.49
CA TYR A 319 1.68 12.89 -4.52
C TYR A 319 0.78 11.69 -4.23
N SER A 320 1.16 10.53 -4.77
CA SER A 320 0.42 9.28 -4.53
C SER A 320 0.48 8.81 -3.07
N GLU A 321 1.54 9.21 -2.37
CA GLU A 321 1.89 8.93 -0.98
C GLU A 321 0.87 9.53 0.00
N ILE A 322 0.17 10.60 -0.41
CA ILE A 322 -0.90 11.23 0.39
C ILE A 322 -2.05 10.26 0.64
N ARG A 323 -2.28 9.31 -0.28
CA ARG A 323 -3.25 8.23 -0.06
C ARG A 323 -2.76 7.24 0.99
N ASP A 324 -1.46 6.98 1.02
CA ASP A 324 -0.85 6.08 1.99
C ASP A 324 -0.91 6.69 3.41
N VAL A 325 -0.72 8.01 3.52
CA VAL A 325 -0.99 8.78 4.75
C VAL A 325 -2.44 8.62 5.21
N ALA A 326 -3.41 8.86 4.32
CA ALA A 326 -4.83 8.77 4.66
C ALA A 326 -5.22 7.35 5.11
N ASP A 327 -4.71 6.33 4.43
CA ASP A 327 -4.92 4.92 4.75
C ASP A 327 -4.33 4.54 6.12
N LEU A 328 -3.10 4.97 6.41
CA LEU A 328 -2.47 4.69 7.70
C LEU A 328 -3.26 5.35 8.84
N ILE A 329 -3.74 6.57 8.65
CA ILE A 329 -4.61 7.25 9.62
C ILE A 329 -5.94 6.49 9.76
N ASP A 330 -6.55 6.02 8.68
CA ASP A 330 -7.79 5.22 8.72
C ASP A 330 -7.59 3.91 9.50
N GLU A 331 -6.43 3.26 9.37
CA GLU A 331 -6.08 2.05 10.13
C GLU A 331 -6.08 2.30 11.66
N TYR A 332 -5.71 3.50 12.14
CA TYR A 332 -5.90 3.87 13.56
C TYR A 332 -7.38 3.84 13.97
N GLY A 333 -8.28 4.29 13.10
CA GLY A 333 -9.72 4.22 13.32
C GLY A 333 -10.24 2.78 13.34
N VAL A 334 -9.79 1.95 12.38
CA VAL A 334 -10.17 0.53 12.29
C VAL A 334 -9.72 -0.24 13.54
N VAL A 335 -8.46 -0.06 13.97
CA VAL A 335 -7.90 -0.74 15.15
C VAL A 335 -8.47 -0.19 16.45
N GLY A 336 -8.68 1.13 16.53
CA GLY A 336 -9.21 1.79 17.72
C GLY A 336 -10.70 1.58 17.93
N GLY A 337 -11.47 1.28 16.88
CA GLY A 337 -12.92 1.12 16.95
C GLY A 337 -13.58 2.39 17.51
N THR A 338 -14.29 2.28 18.63
CA THR A 338 -14.94 3.43 19.27
C THR A 338 -13.98 4.36 20.03
N ARG A 339 -12.72 3.96 20.24
CA ARG A 339 -11.72 4.77 20.96
C ARG A 339 -10.98 5.74 20.06
N VAL A 340 -10.94 5.51 18.75
CA VAL A 340 -10.29 6.40 17.80
C VAL A 340 -11.24 6.67 16.65
N VAL A 341 -11.66 7.93 16.52
CA VAL A 341 -12.52 8.39 15.44
C VAL A 341 -11.68 9.17 14.45
N VAL A 342 -11.61 8.67 13.22
CA VAL A 342 -10.86 9.29 12.13
C VAL A 342 -11.80 10.12 11.27
N ARG A 343 -11.34 11.31 10.86
CA ARG A 343 -12.03 12.19 9.90
C ARG A 343 -11.04 12.70 8.87
N VAL A 344 -11.42 12.67 7.60
CA VAL A 344 -10.68 13.32 6.52
C VAL A 344 -11.48 14.53 6.06
N VAL A 345 -10.86 15.70 6.10
CA VAL A 345 -11.46 16.99 5.73
C VAL A 345 -10.66 17.57 4.59
N HIS A 346 -11.37 18.04 3.57
CA HIS A 346 -10.79 18.77 2.44
C HIS A 346 -10.88 20.27 2.73
N PRO A 347 -9.75 20.96 2.92
CA PRO A 347 -9.68 22.39 3.22
C PRO A 347 -10.43 23.28 2.25
N GLU A 348 -10.61 22.86 0.99
CA GLU A 348 -11.37 23.59 -0.02
C GLU A 348 -12.86 23.72 0.30
N ASP A 349 -13.38 22.84 1.17
CA ASP A 349 -14.76 22.85 1.63
C ASP A 349 -14.95 23.74 2.90
N GLU A 350 -13.85 24.23 3.50
CA GLU A 350 -13.82 25.03 4.73
C GLU A 350 -13.21 26.43 4.47
N PRO A 351 -13.65 27.50 5.14
CA PRO A 351 -13.05 28.82 4.98
C PRO A 351 -11.64 28.88 5.60
N GLU A 352 -10.59 29.28 4.86
CA GLU A 352 -9.19 29.31 5.34
C GLU A 352 -8.98 29.93 6.73
N ARG A 353 -9.77 30.96 7.09
CA ARG A 353 -9.69 31.59 8.43
C ARG A 353 -10.00 30.61 9.56
N SER A 354 -10.87 29.62 9.36
CA SER A 354 -11.17 28.61 10.37
C SER A 354 -10.04 27.60 10.54
N LEU A 355 -9.29 27.30 9.48
CA LEU A 355 -8.15 26.38 9.54
C LEU A 355 -6.96 26.98 10.29
N GLY A 356 -6.71 28.28 10.10
CA GLY A 356 -5.70 29.02 10.85
C GLY A 356 -5.95 29.00 12.37
N ASP A 357 -7.22 29.18 12.78
CA ASP A 357 -7.63 29.09 14.19
C ASP A 357 -7.45 27.67 14.76
N LEU A 358 -7.51 26.65 13.89
CA LEU A 358 -7.25 25.26 14.25
C LEU A 358 -5.76 24.90 14.28
N GLY A 359 -4.87 25.85 13.93
CA GLY A 359 -3.41 25.69 13.86
C GLY A 359 -2.93 24.92 12.61
N ILE A 360 -3.78 24.79 11.59
CA ILE A 360 -3.46 24.16 10.32
C ILE A 360 -3.08 25.24 9.31
N VAL A 361 -1.81 25.27 8.89
CA VAL A 361 -1.26 26.33 8.05
C VAL A 361 -0.98 25.82 6.64
N ALA A 362 -1.27 26.64 5.64
CA ALA A 362 -0.96 26.38 4.23
C ALA A 362 0.56 26.28 4.02
N GLN A 363 0.97 25.42 3.10
CA GLN A 363 2.37 25.16 2.79
C GLN A 363 2.61 25.29 1.30
N GLN A 364 3.76 25.88 0.96
CA GLN A 364 4.18 26.01 -0.42
C GLN A 364 5.00 24.79 -0.81
N LEU A 365 4.46 23.94 -1.69
CA LEU A 365 5.18 22.79 -2.24
C LEU A 365 5.58 23.06 -3.69
N GLN A 366 6.78 22.61 -4.06
CA GLN A 366 7.24 22.66 -5.44
C GLN A 366 6.84 21.37 -6.15
N VAL A 367 6.01 21.50 -7.18
CA VAL A 367 5.63 20.42 -8.08
C VAL A 367 6.29 20.61 -9.44
N HIS A 368 6.54 19.51 -10.13
CA HIS A 368 7.11 19.53 -11.48
C HIS A 368 6.04 19.14 -12.50
N ASP A 369 5.67 20.09 -13.36
CA ASP A 369 4.72 19.87 -14.45
C ASP A 369 5.48 19.86 -15.79
N GLU A 370 4.80 19.54 -16.90
CA GLU A 370 5.36 19.56 -18.27
C GLU A 370 5.96 20.93 -18.66
N SER A 371 5.57 22.01 -17.95
CA SER A 371 6.07 23.38 -18.12
C SER A 371 7.24 23.76 -17.18
N GLY A 372 7.70 22.83 -16.34
CA GLY A 372 8.75 23.05 -15.34
C GLY A 372 8.22 23.18 -13.90
N PRO A 373 9.08 23.61 -12.95
CA PRO A 373 8.73 23.67 -11.54
C PRO A 373 7.73 24.81 -11.23
N ARG A 374 6.65 24.48 -10.53
CA ARG A 374 5.61 25.41 -10.06
C ARG A 374 5.42 25.26 -8.54
N TRP A 375 5.15 26.36 -7.85
CA TRP A 375 4.76 26.36 -6.44
C TRP A 375 3.24 26.27 -6.32
N ILE A 376 2.76 25.40 -5.43
CA ILE A 376 1.34 25.26 -5.08
C ILE A 376 1.18 25.45 -3.57
N ASP A 377 0.12 26.15 -3.18
CA ASP A 377 -0.25 26.33 -1.77
C ASP A 377 -1.24 25.23 -1.39
N VAL A 378 -0.81 24.33 -0.50
CA VAL A 378 -1.59 23.14 -0.13
C VAL A 378 -1.58 22.93 1.37
N PHE A 379 -2.58 22.20 1.85
CA PHE A 379 -2.72 21.84 3.24
C PHE A 379 -2.51 20.33 3.39
N SER A 380 -1.59 19.96 4.28
CA SER A 380 -1.50 18.60 4.80
C SER A 380 -1.12 18.64 6.28
N GLY A 381 -2.08 18.35 7.16
CA GLY A 381 -1.84 18.36 8.60
C GLY A 381 -2.84 17.50 9.36
N VAL A 382 -2.40 16.94 10.48
CA VAL A 382 -3.23 16.08 11.33
C VAL A 382 -3.47 16.76 12.67
N ARG A 383 -4.74 16.86 13.07
CA ARG A 383 -5.16 17.35 14.37
C ARG A 383 -5.65 16.19 15.22
N VAL A 384 -5.08 16.04 16.41
CA VAL A 384 -5.41 14.98 17.37
C VAL A 384 -6.06 15.63 18.59
N GLU A 385 -7.27 15.22 18.92
CA GLU A 385 -8.08 15.80 20.00
C GLU A 385 -8.46 14.72 21.01
N TYR A 386 -8.26 15.02 22.29
CA TYR A 386 -8.66 14.17 23.40
C TYR A 386 -9.20 15.04 24.54
N LEU A 387 -10.51 14.96 24.79
CA LEU A 387 -11.22 15.88 25.68
C LEU A 387 -10.94 17.34 25.27
N ASP A 388 -10.39 18.16 26.18
CA ASP A 388 -10.04 19.56 25.90
C ASP A 388 -8.60 19.76 25.38
N ARG A 389 -7.85 18.68 25.17
CA ARG A 389 -6.44 18.73 24.75
C ARG A 389 -6.30 18.46 23.26
N VAL A 390 -5.42 19.24 22.62
CA VAL A 390 -5.18 19.19 21.17
C VAL A 390 -3.68 19.09 20.90
N ALA A 391 -3.31 18.24 19.95
CA ALA A 391 -1.99 18.18 19.34
C ALA A 391 -2.12 18.32 17.82
N ILE A 392 -1.15 18.98 17.19
CA ILE A 392 -1.13 19.21 15.74
C ILE A 392 0.17 18.66 15.19
N LEU A 393 0.07 17.81 14.17
CA LEU A 393 1.18 17.37 13.33
C LEU A 393 1.17 18.22 12.06
N PRO A 394 2.10 19.18 11.95
CA PRO A 394 2.23 19.99 10.75
C PRO A 394 2.91 19.16 9.65
N VAL A 395 2.46 19.30 8.40
CA VAL A 395 3.13 18.73 7.20
C VAL A 395 3.15 17.20 7.22
N VAL A 396 2.07 16.55 6.77
CA VAL A 396 2.05 15.08 6.64
C VAL A 396 1.95 14.65 5.18
N VAL A 397 3.09 14.57 4.50
CA VAL A 397 3.13 14.26 3.06
C VAL A 397 3.56 12.83 2.75
N ASP A 398 4.08 12.11 3.74
CA ASP A 398 4.53 10.74 3.62
C ASP A 398 4.18 9.92 4.87
N SER A 399 4.10 8.60 4.70
CA SER A 399 3.69 7.65 5.74
C SER A 399 4.85 7.10 6.58
N SER A 400 6.11 7.30 6.18
CA SER A 400 7.26 6.63 6.81
C SER A 400 7.45 6.92 8.30
N THR A 401 7.25 8.18 8.75
CA THR A 401 7.33 8.56 10.18
C THR A 401 5.97 8.72 10.84
N LEU A 402 4.90 8.73 10.04
CA LEU A 402 3.57 9.10 10.49
C LEU A 402 3.05 8.22 11.62
N GLU A 403 3.35 6.91 11.60
CA GLU A 403 2.90 6.03 12.68
C GLU A 403 3.48 6.49 14.03
N TYR A 404 4.78 6.77 14.07
CA TYR A 404 5.46 7.23 15.28
C TYR A 404 4.93 8.59 15.73
N ASP A 405 4.82 9.54 14.80
CA ASP A 405 4.39 10.91 15.07
C ASP A 405 2.94 10.93 15.60
N LEU A 406 2.04 10.17 14.98
CA LEU A 406 0.64 10.07 15.38
C LEU A 406 0.47 9.33 16.71
N THR A 407 1.13 8.19 16.92
CA THR A 407 1.08 7.49 18.21
C THR A 407 1.61 8.36 19.34
N SER A 408 2.69 9.09 19.10
CA SER A 408 3.26 10.01 20.08
C SER A 408 2.32 11.18 20.38
N ALA A 409 1.65 11.73 19.36
CA ALA A 409 0.66 12.78 19.54
C ALA A 409 -0.55 12.29 20.36
N ILE A 410 -1.09 11.11 20.04
CA ILE A 410 -2.19 10.47 20.78
C ILE A 410 -1.81 10.27 22.25
N ARG A 411 -0.63 9.69 22.51
CA ARG A 411 -0.14 9.47 23.88
C ARG A 411 -0.01 10.79 24.64
N ARG A 412 0.53 11.83 24.01
CA ARG A 412 0.71 13.15 24.63
C ARG A 412 -0.61 13.79 25.05
N VAL A 413 -1.62 13.74 24.19
CA VAL A 413 -2.95 14.28 24.54
C VAL A 413 -3.70 13.37 25.53
N ALA A 414 -3.45 12.07 25.54
CA ALA A 414 -4.06 11.13 26.48
C ALA A 414 -3.47 11.26 27.90
N ASP A 415 -2.14 11.26 28.03
CA ASP A 415 -1.42 11.31 29.31
C ASP A 415 -1.54 12.69 29.99
N GLY A 416 -1.63 13.77 29.20
CA GLY A 416 -1.90 15.11 29.71
C GLY A 416 -0.76 15.77 30.48
N ARG A 417 0.42 15.15 30.51
CA ARG A 417 1.66 15.76 31.04
C ARG A 417 2.63 16.06 29.89
N PRO A 418 3.32 17.21 29.91
CA PRO A 418 4.39 17.46 28.95
C PRO A 418 5.50 16.42 29.17
N LEU A 419 6.07 15.91 28.08
CA LEU A 419 7.27 15.10 28.18
C LEU A 419 8.43 16.02 28.58
N VAL A 420 9.19 15.66 29.60
CA VAL A 420 10.29 16.50 30.11
C VAL A 420 11.62 15.92 29.66
N ALA A 421 12.39 16.69 28.89
CA ALA A 421 13.73 16.33 28.47
C ALA A 421 14.76 17.22 29.14
N ASN A 422 15.76 16.60 29.75
CA ASN A 422 16.87 17.31 30.35
C ASN A 422 18.11 17.17 29.47
N VAL A 423 18.74 18.29 29.10
CA VAL A 423 20.01 18.29 28.34
C VAL A 423 21.16 18.57 29.29
N LEU A 424 22.07 17.59 29.40
CA LEU A 424 23.32 17.70 30.14
C LEU A 424 24.46 17.94 29.15
N VAL A 425 25.02 19.15 29.17
CA VAL A 425 26.22 19.50 28.38
C VAL A 425 27.46 19.30 29.25
N ALA A 426 28.19 18.22 28.98
CA ALA A 426 29.33 17.83 29.81
C ALA A 426 30.59 18.68 29.56
N ASP A 427 30.79 19.16 28.33
CA ASP A 427 31.87 20.09 28.02
C ASP A 427 31.70 21.39 28.81
N ARG A 428 32.74 21.76 29.58
CA ARG A 428 32.72 22.97 30.40
C ARG A 428 32.77 24.25 29.60
N THR A 429 33.29 24.20 28.37
CA THR A 429 33.44 25.32 27.46
C THR A 429 32.19 25.60 26.63
N ARG A 430 31.23 24.66 26.63
CA ARG A 430 29.97 24.75 25.90
C ARG A 430 28.79 24.94 26.84
N SER A 431 27.69 25.35 26.23
CA SER A 431 26.39 25.58 26.82
C SER A 431 25.30 24.87 26.02
N ILE A 432 24.06 24.89 26.53
CA ILE A 432 22.92 24.34 25.78
C ILE A 432 22.66 25.10 24.47
N ASP A 433 23.05 26.38 24.40
CA ASP A 433 22.86 27.24 23.23
C ASP A 433 23.70 26.80 22.02
N ASP A 434 24.87 26.18 22.28
CA ASP A 434 25.72 25.58 21.25
C ASP A 434 25.04 24.38 20.55
N PHE A 435 23.97 23.86 21.16
CA PHE A 435 23.14 22.78 20.63
C PHE A 435 21.75 23.29 20.23
N SER A 436 21.58 24.59 19.95
CA SER A 436 20.30 25.24 19.64
C SER A 436 19.46 24.52 18.57
N PHE A 437 20.08 24.00 17.50
CA PHE A 437 19.37 23.21 16.49
C PHE A 437 18.76 21.94 17.09
N PHE A 438 19.57 21.16 17.82
CA PHE A 438 19.14 19.93 18.47
C PHE A 438 18.07 20.19 19.54
N VAL A 439 18.25 21.23 20.34
CA VAL A 439 17.29 21.69 21.35
C VAL A 439 15.97 22.11 20.69
N GLY A 440 16.04 22.79 19.54
CA GLY A 440 14.87 23.17 18.74
C GLY A 440 14.07 21.97 18.27
N GLU A 441 14.73 20.92 17.76
CA GLU A 441 14.04 19.67 17.37
C GLU A 441 13.46 18.93 18.57
N LEU A 442 14.19 18.83 19.69
CA LEU A 442 13.66 18.24 20.93
C LEU A 442 12.44 19.01 21.44
N ALA A 443 12.47 20.34 21.38
CA ALA A 443 11.40 21.22 21.86
C ALA A 443 10.07 21.03 21.10
N ARG A 444 10.07 20.41 19.92
CA ARG A 444 8.85 20.04 19.19
C ARG A 444 8.01 18.99 19.93
N THR A 445 8.65 18.20 20.80
CA THR A 445 8.02 17.09 21.53
C THR A 445 8.16 17.21 23.04
N TYR A 446 9.28 17.73 23.54
CA TYR A 446 9.62 17.79 24.96
C TYR A 446 9.66 19.24 25.48
N SER A 447 9.34 19.43 26.75
CA SER A 447 9.78 20.58 27.52
C SER A 447 11.25 20.38 27.85
N VAL A 448 12.11 21.13 27.17
CA VAL A 448 13.57 20.97 27.27
C VAL A 448 14.13 21.88 28.36
N HIS A 449 14.85 21.31 29.31
CA HIS A 449 15.55 22.06 30.36
C HIS A 449 17.04 21.70 30.36
N ALA A 450 17.88 22.70 30.65
CA ALA A 450 19.29 22.44 30.93
C ALA A 450 19.42 21.86 32.35
N VAL A 451 20.18 20.78 32.51
CA VAL A 451 20.53 20.29 33.85
C VAL A 451 21.62 21.19 34.42
N ALA A 452 21.32 21.86 35.53
CA ALA A 452 22.33 22.61 36.25
C ALA A 452 23.44 21.66 36.75
N ARG A 453 24.69 22.03 36.48
CA ARG A 453 25.86 21.22 36.84
C ARG A 453 25.86 20.95 38.34
N GLY A 454 25.76 19.68 38.72
CA GLY A 454 25.81 19.24 40.12
C GLY A 454 24.46 18.99 40.80
N GLU A 455 23.34 19.28 40.16
CA GLU A 455 22.00 18.97 40.69
C GLU A 455 21.57 17.52 40.36
N PRO A 456 20.79 16.85 41.24
CA PRO A 456 20.22 15.55 40.94
C PRO A 456 19.17 15.66 39.82
N ILE A 457 19.10 14.63 38.96
CA ILE A 457 18.05 14.51 37.96
C ILE A 457 16.73 14.18 38.68
N ALA A 458 15.72 15.03 38.49
CA ALA A 458 14.40 14.89 39.10
C ALA A 458 13.62 13.70 38.53
N ASP A 459 12.67 13.18 39.30
CA ASP A 459 11.91 11.97 38.95
C ASP A 459 10.78 12.22 37.92
N ASP A 460 10.46 13.48 37.65
CA ASP A 460 9.50 13.91 36.61
C ASP A 460 10.13 14.06 35.22
N VAL A 461 11.45 13.86 35.12
CA VAL A 461 12.19 13.85 33.86
C VAL A 461 11.96 12.52 33.14
N ASP A 462 11.53 12.57 31.87
CA ASP A 462 11.31 11.38 31.06
C ASP A 462 12.60 10.88 30.40
N VAL A 463 13.44 11.81 29.95
CA VAL A 463 14.68 11.48 29.25
C VAL A 463 15.79 12.50 29.54
N VAL A 464 17.01 12.00 29.67
CA VAL A 464 18.22 12.83 29.76
C VAL A 464 19.05 12.66 28.51
N PHE A 465 19.35 13.75 27.82
CA PHE A 465 20.27 13.80 26.69
C PHE A 465 21.63 14.26 27.17
N VAL A 466 22.65 13.41 27.00
CA VAL A 466 24.03 13.73 27.37
C VAL A 466 24.78 14.16 26.11
N ALA A 467 25.01 15.46 26.00
CA ALA A 467 25.82 16.06 24.95
C ALA A 467 27.30 16.05 25.35
N ASP A 468 28.15 15.66 24.41
CA ASP A 468 29.60 15.45 24.61
C ASP A 468 29.92 14.56 25.81
N ALA A 469 29.37 13.35 25.84
CA ALA A 469 29.46 12.45 26.98
C ALA A 469 30.91 12.13 27.43
N GLN A 470 31.89 12.34 26.57
CA GLN A 470 33.33 12.14 26.83
C GLN A 470 33.88 13.06 27.92
N SER A 471 33.28 14.25 28.06
CA SER A 471 33.71 15.28 29.01
C SER A 471 33.07 15.14 30.40
N LEU A 472 32.27 14.09 30.64
CA LEU A 472 31.58 13.89 31.91
C LEU A 472 32.55 13.68 33.09
N SER A 473 32.30 14.38 34.19
CA SER A 473 32.98 14.12 35.46
C SER A 473 32.40 12.90 36.18
N GLN A 474 33.18 12.26 37.05
CA GLN A 474 32.74 11.10 37.83
C GLN A 474 31.43 11.35 38.59
N ALA A 475 31.28 12.54 39.19
CA ALA A 475 30.07 12.91 39.91
C ALA A 475 28.84 13.04 38.99
N GLU A 476 28.99 13.47 37.74
CA GLU A 476 27.89 13.53 36.78
C GLU A 476 27.51 12.14 36.29
N LEU A 477 28.50 11.26 36.08
CA LEU A 477 28.26 9.86 35.72
C LEU A 477 27.51 9.11 36.81
N ASP A 478 27.89 9.28 38.07
CA ASP A 478 27.21 8.62 39.20
C ASP A 478 25.72 9.03 39.24
N ARG A 479 25.39 10.29 38.94
CA ARG A 479 23.99 10.77 38.86
C ARG A 479 23.22 10.18 37.68
N VAL A 480 23.84 10.14 36.51
CA VAL A 480 23.24 9.52 35.32
C VAL A 480 23.02 8.03 35.57
N ALA A 481 23.97 7.35 36.22
CA ALA A 481 23.86 5.97 36.64
C ALA A 481 22.74 5.76 37.68
N ASP A 482 22.61 6.65 38.67
CA ASP A 482 21.52 6.60 39.65
C ASP A 482 20.16 6.74 38.95
N TYR A 483 20.01 7.69 38.03
CA TYR A 483 18.78 7.90 37.25
C TYR A 483 18.44 6.66 36.39
N LEU A 484 19.43 6.07 35.72
CA LEU A 484 19.25 4.80 34.99
C LEU A 484 18.81 3.66 35.92
N ARG A 485 19.39 3.54 37.12
CA ARG A 485 19.01 2.51 38.10
C ARG A 485 17.59 2.68 38.64
N ARG A 486 17.05 3.91 38.65
CA ARG A 486 15.63 4.19 38.97
C ARG A 486 14.67 3.89 37.81
N GLY A 487 15.18 3.48 36.65
CA GLY A 487 14.39 3.17 35.45
C GLY A 487 14.24 4.34 34.47
N GLY A 488 14.99 5.43 34.67
CA GLY A 488 15.01 6.56 33.75
C GLY A 488 15.67 6.23 32.40
N ALA A 489 15.32 6.98 31.35
CA ALA A 489 15.89 6.81 30.02
C ALA A 489 16.98 7.84 29.73
N VAL A 490 18.14 7.41 29.23
CA VAL A 490 19.26 8.31 28.89
C VAL A 490 19.71 8.07 27.46
N LEU A 491 19.90 9.14 26.71
CA LEU A 491 20.55 9.12 25.40
C LEU A 491 21.98 9.62 25.52
N PHE A 492 22.93 8.77 25.13
CA PHE A 492 24.36 9.09 25.07
C PHE A 492 24.81 9.32 23.64
N ALA A 493 25.37 10.50 23.34
CA ALA A 493 26.13 10.74 22.12
C ALA A 493 27.61 10.40 22.35
N VAL A 494 27.99 9.14 22.10
CA VAL A 494 29.35 8.61 22.30
C VAL A 494 29.99 8.25 20.96
N SER A 495 31.29 8.54 20.83
CA SER A 495 32.10 8.16 19.67
C SER A 495 33.44 7.60 20.14
N GLY A 496 33.99 6.64 19.40
CA GLY A 496 35.35 6.15 19.60
C GLY A 496 36.43 7.08 19.01
N TYR A 497 36.02 8.02 18.14
CA TYR A 497 36.91 8.99 17.48
C TYR A 497 36.35 10.41 17.51
N SER A 498 37.22 11.39 17.70
CA SER A 498 36.94 12.80 17.41
C SER A 498 37.46 13.12 16.02
N ILE A 499 36.64 13.70 15.15
CA ILE A 499 37.03 14.08 13.79
C ILE A 499 37.11 15.60 13.71
N ASP A 500 38.24 16.12 13.23
CA ASP A 500 38.43 17.54 12.94
C ASP A 500 37.69 17.91 11.64
N LEU A 501 36.45 18.38 11.76
CA LEU A 501 35.59 18.74 10.62
C LEU A 501 35.96 20.08 9.97
N ASP A 502 36.63 20.97 10.71
CA ASP A 502 36.92 22.35 10.28
C ASP A 502 38.29 22.49 9.57
N GLY A 503 39.03 21.39 9.44
CA GLY A 503 40.39 21.41 8.93
C GLY A 503 40.76 20.14 8.17
N THR A 504 41.47 19.24 8.85
CA THR A 504 42.25 18.17 8.20
C THR A 504 41.49 16.85 8.04
N LEU A 505 40.25 16.75 8.54
CA LEU A 505 39.47 15.50 8.61
C LEU A 505 40.23 14.36 9.31
N VAL A 506 41.16 14.72 10.20
CA VAL A 506 41.95 13.72 10.94
C VAL A 506 41.11 13.17 12.08
N ALA A 507 40.83 11.87 12.02
CA ALA A 507 40.26 11.13 13.12
C ALA A 507 41.30 10.90 14.22
N ARG A 508 41.05 11.42 15.41
CA ARG A 508 41.85 11.14 16.62
C ARG A 508 41.07 10.22 17.53
N ARG A 509 41.75 9.22 18.07
CA ARG A 509 41.15 8.34 19.08
C ARG A 509 40.91 9.14 20.35
N ILE A 510 39.70 9.06 20.87
CA ILE A 510 39.37 9.66 22.16
C ILE A 510 39.97 8.79 23.26
N ALA A 511 40.69 9.41 24.19
CA ALA A 511 41.31 8.74 25.34
C ALA A 511 40.57 9.13 26.62
N GLY A 512 40.00 8.14 27.30
CA GLY A 512 39.21 8.31 28.52
C GLY A 512 37.77 7.93 28.27
N GLU A 513 37.27 6.91 28.97
CA GLU A 513 35.92 6.40 28.70
C GLU A 513 35.10 6.09 29.97
N PRO A 514 34.88 7.07 30.85
CA PRO A 514 34.00 6.85 32.00
C PRO A 514 32.57 6.43 31.59
N VAL A 515 32.08 6.95 30.45
CA VAL A 515 30.78 6.55 29.87
C VAL A 515 30.83 5.14 29.30
N ARG A 516 31.94 4.70 28.69
CA ARG A 516 32.03 3.32 28.19
C ARG A 516 32.07 2.32 29.34
N GLU A 517 32.72 2.65 30.45
CA GLU A 517 32.67 1.79 31.65
C GLU A 517 31.22 1.62 32.12
N LEU A 518 30.47 2.72 32.26
CA LEU A 518 29.04 2.68 32.60
C LEU A 518 28.22 1.86 31.58
N LEU A 519 28.44 2.07 30.28
CA LEU A 519 27.75 1.32 29.22
C LEU A 519 28.12 -0.17 29.25
N THR A 520 29.39 -0.49 29.51
CA THR A 520 29.87 -1.89 29.58
C THR A 520 29.28 -2.61 30.78
N GLU A 521 29.15 -1.94 31.93
CA GLU A 521 28.42 -2.47 33.09
C GLU A 521 26.95 -2.74 32.77
N ALA A 522 26.34 -1.90 31.93
CA ALA A 522 24.99 -2.11 31.38
C ALA A 522 24.92 -3.15 30.24
N GLY A 523 26.04 -3.81 29.89
CA GLY A 523 26.12 -4.81 28.83
C GLY A 523 26.23 -4.25 27.41
N ILE A 524 26.45 -2.95 27.25
CA ILE A 524 26.57 -2.23 25.98
C ILE A 524 28.05 -1.97 25.69
N VAL A 525 28.55 -2.52 24.58
CA VAL A 525 29.95 -2.34 24.16
C VAL A 525 30.00 -1.39 22.97
N VAL A 526 30.65 -0.25 23.14
CA VAL A 526 30.94 0.69 22.05
C VAL A 526 32.23 0.26 21.35
N GLY A 527 32.10 -0.17 20.10
CA GLY A 527 33.24 -0.55 19.26
C GLY A 527 34.14 0.62 18.92
N ARG A 528 35.41 0.34 18.60
CA ARG A 528 36.40 1.33 18.16
C ARG A 528 36.61 1.31 16.64
N GLU A 529 35.60 0.84 15.93
CA GLU A 529 35.59 0.70 14.49
C GLU A 529 34.84 1.90 13.90
N LEU A 530 35.33 2.44 12.79
CA LEU A 530 34.60 3.43 12.01
C LEU A 530 33.71 2.66 11.04
N LEU A 531 32.41 2.93 11.08
CA LEU A 531 31.45 2.37 10.15
C LEU A 531 31.36 3.28 8.92
N LEU A 532 31.54 2.68 7.74
CA LEU A 532 31.30 3.35 6.47
C LEU A 532 29.89 2.96 5.98
N ASP A 533 29.02 3.94 5.76
CA ASP A 533 27.71 3.72 5.17
C ASP A 533 27.83 3.57 3.65
N GLU A 534 27.48 2.38 3.13
CA GLU A 534 27.47 2.06 1.70
C GLU A 534 26.39 2.84 0.93
N ARG A 535 25.39 3.41 1.61
CA ARG A 535 24.25 4.16 1.02
C ARG A 535 24.27 5.67 1.32
N HIS A 536 25.43 6.26 1.60
CA HIS A 536 25.47 7.69 1.92
C HIS A 536 24.96 8.54 0.73
N GLN A 537 23.95 9.37 0.96
CA GLN A 537 23.74 10.58 0.17
C GLN A 537 24.72 11.64 0.66
N SER A 538 25.39 12.33 -0.25
CA SER A 538 26.01 13.61 0.08
C SER A 538 24.89 14.55 0.50
N ILE A 539 24.91 15.03 1.74
CA ILE A 539 24.02 16.11 2.18
C ILE A 539 24.72 17.41 1.80
N PRO A 540 24.29 18.13 0.75
CA PRO A 540 24.83 19.45 0.45
C PRO A 540 24.30 20.41 1.53
N VAL A 541 25.09 20.66 2.57
CA VAL A 541 24.80 21.74 3.50
C VAL A 541 25.22 23.04 2.83
N ARG A 542 24.26 23.94 2.61
CA ARG A 542 24.52 25.27 2.08
C ARG A 542 25.03 26.13 3.25
N GLU A 543 26.35 26.30 3.36
CA GLU A 543 26.90 27.34 4.23
C GLU A 543 26.42 28.70 3.72
N THR A 544 25.51 29.33 4.45
CA THR A 544 25.34 30.78 4.35
C THR A 544 26.62 31.39 4.88
N ALA A 545 27.46 31.91 3.99
CA ALA A 545 28.60 32.73 4.36
C ALA A 545 28.12 33.83 5.32
N ALA A 546 28.56 33.77 6.57
CA ALA A 546 28.33 34.83 7.54
C ALA A 546 29.00 36.10 7.00
N GLY A 547 28.21 37.16 6.86
CA GLY A 547 28.69 38.52 6.60
C GLY A 547 29.20 39.18 7.87
#